data_AF-A0A3D2P6Y5-F1
#
_entry.id   AF-A0A3D2P6Y5-F1
#
_cell.length_a   1.000
_cell.length_b   1.000
_cell.length_c   1.000
_cell.angle_alpha   90.00
_cell.angle_beta   90.00
_cell.angle_gamma   90.00
#
_symmetry.space_group_name_H-M   'P 1'
#
loop_
_entity.id
_entity.type
_entity.pdbx_description
1 polymer ?
#
loop_
_entity_poly.entity_id
_entity_poly.type
_entity_poly.pdbx_seq_one_letter_code
_entity_poly.pdbx_strand_id
1 'polypeptide(L)' 'MVEEKKKKVSMVIFSGDMDKLMAAFIIATGAAASNMEVIMFFTFWGLRALKKKVSTGKSLFGRMLGLMYGGDINRAT' A
#
# COMPACT_ATOMS: atom_id res chain seq x y z
N MET A 1 -26.60 14.50 -23.60
CA MET A 1 -25.20 14.50 -23.14
C MET A 1 -24.84 13.08 -22.81
N VAL A 2 -24.03 12.42 -23.65
CA VAL A 2 -23.55 11.06 -23.36
C VAL A 2 -22.49 11.21 -22.28
N GLU A 3 -22.72 10.61 -21.11
CA GLU A 3 -21.72 10.56 -20.04
C GLU A 3 -20.51 9.78 -20.57
N GLU A 4 -19.39 10.47 -20.77
CA GLU A 4 -18.15 9.83 -21.17
C GLU A 4 -17.66 9.00 -19.98
N LYS A 5 -17.86 7.68 -20.02
CA LYS A 5 -17.42 6.79 -18.95
C LYS A 5 -15.89 6.86 -18.83
N LYS A 6 -15.42 7.36 -17.69
CA LYS A 6 -13.99 7.32 -17.35
C LYS A 6 -13.50 5.88 -17.42
N LYS A 7 -12.42 5.66 -18.18
CA LYS A 7 -11.73 4.37 -18.24
C LYS A 7 -11.18 4.04 -16.85
N LYS A 8 -11.21 2.76 -16.47
CA LYS A 8 -10.76 2.28 -15.16
C LYS A 8 -9.66 1.25 -15.29
N VAL A 9 -8.70 1.28 -14.37
CA VAL A 9 -7.63 0.30 -14.22
C VAL A 9 -7.70 -0.25 -12.80
N SER A 10 -7.77 -1.58 -12.67
CA SER A 10 -7.82 -2.26 -11.37
C SER A 10 -6.73 -3.31 -11.29
N MET A 11 -5.97 -3.32 -10.20
CA MET A 11 -4.81 -4.20 -10.02
C MET A 11 -4.75 -4.76 -8.60
N VAL A 12 -4.36 -6.03 -8.48
CA VAL A 12 -4.12 -6.71 -7.20
C VAL A 12 -2.62 -6.79 -6.96
N ILE A 13 -2.17 -6.20 -5.86
CA ILE A 13 -0.75 -6.14 -5.49
C ILE A 13 -0.49 -7.18 -4.41
N PHE A 14 0.02 -8.34 -4.85
CA PHE A 14 0.33 -9.49 -4.00
C PHE A 14 1.77 -9.48 -3.48
N SER A 15 2.74 -9.08 -4.32
CA SER A 15 4.16 -9.07 -3.94
C SER A 15 4.55 -7.76 -3.27
N GLY A 16 5.45 -7.86 -2.28
CA GLY A 16 6.14 -6.74 -1.65
C GLY A 16 7.56 -6.50 -2.19
N ASP A 17 7.98 -7.20 -3.26
CA ASP A 17 9.29 -7.01 -3.87
C ASP A 17 9.39 -5.62 -4.52
N MET A 18 10.54 -4.96 -4.36
CA MET A 18 10.73 -3.56 -4.76
C MET A 18 10.51 -3.32 -6.25
N ASP A 19 10.98 -4.22 -7.11
CA ASP A 19 10.85 -4.16 -8.57
C ASP A 19 9.38 -4.25 -9.01
N LYS A 20 8.62 -5.19 -8.44
CA LYS A 20 7.19 -5.40 -8.74
C LYS A 20 6.33 -4.24 -8.24
N LEU A 21 6.62 -3.75 -7.03
CA LEU A 21 5.95 -2.58 -6.48
C LEU A 21 6.21 -1.35 -7.35
N MET A 22 7.46 -1.10 -7.73
CA MET A 22 7.83 0.03 -8.57
C MET A 22 7.11 -0.04 -9.94
N ALA A 23 7.09 -1.22 -10.58
CA ALA A 23 6.35 -1.42 -11.82
C ALA A 23 4.84 -1.14 -11.66
N ALA A 24 4.21 -1.63 -10.59
CA ALA A 24 2.81 -1.40 -10.31
C ALA A 24 2.48 0.09 -10.12
N PHE A 25 3.35 0.83 -9.41
CA PHE A 25 3.18 2.27 -9.23
C PHE A 25 3.40 3.06 -10.52
N ILE A 26 4.37 2.68 -11.37
CA ILE A 26 4.57 3.33 -12.68
C ILE A 26 3.32 3.20 -13.55
N ILE A 27 2.73 2.00 -13.62
CA ILE A 27 1.49 1.75 -14.37
C ILE A 27 0.33 2.57 -13.77
N ALA A 28 0.19 2.57 -12.44
CA ALA A 28 -0.84 3.32 -11.75
C ALA A 28 -0.72 4.83 -12.02
N THR A 29 0.49 5.39 -11.95
CA THR A 29 0.75 6.81 -12.24
C THR A 29 0.48 7.15 -13.70
N GLY A 30 0.91 6.31 -14.64
CA GLY A 30 0.62 6.51 -16.07
C GLY A 30 -0.89 6.46 -16.37
N ALA A 31 -1.61 5.55 -15.72
CA ALA A 31 -3.06 5.45 -15.85
C ALA A 31 -3.77 6.67 -15.24
N ALA A 32 -3.34 7.12 -14.06
CA ALA A 32 -3.86 8.32 -13.41
C ALA A 32 -3.61 9.59 -14.25
N ALA A 33 -2.41 9.71 -14.85
CA ALA A 33 -2.06 10.80 -15.76
C ALA A 33 -2.91 10.80 -17.04
N SER A 34 -3.40 9.64 -17.47
CA SER A 34 -4.31 9.48 -18.61
C SER A 34 -5.79 9.69 -18.25
N ASN A 35 -6.07 10.32 -17.10
CA ASN A 35 -7.41 10.59 -16.57
C ASN A 35 -8.26 9.30 -16.36
N MET A 36 -7.60 8.17 -16.12
CA MET A 36 -8.26 6.91 -15.77
C MET A 36 -8.44 6.79 -14.25
N GLU A 37 -9.50 6.12 -13.82
CA GLU A 37 -9.73 5.78 -12.41
C GLU A 37 -8.89 4.55 -12.05
N VAL A 38 -7.95 4.69 -11.11
CA VAL A 38 -7.03 3.63 -10.72
C VAL A 38 -7.41 3.06 -9.36
N ILE A 39 -7.58 1.74 -9.31
CA ILE A 39 -7.89 0.98 -8.09
C ILE A 39 -6.76 -0.01 -7.84
N MET A 40 -6.07 0.14 -6.71
CA MET A 40 -5.01 -0.77 -6.27
C MET A 40 -5.45 -1.50 -5.00
N PHE A 41 -5.58 -2.81 -5.09
CA PHE A 41 -5.91 -3.66 -3.95
C PHE A 41 -4.64 -4.35 -3.44
N PHE A 42 -4.13 -3.92 -2.29
CA PHE A 42 -2.94 -4.50 -1.66
C PHE A 42 -3.34 -5.66 -0.75
N THR A 43 -2.66 -6.80 -0.91
CA THR A 43 -2.94 -8.02 -0.14
C THR A 43 -1.66 -8.81 0.11
N PHE A 44 -1.70 -9.73 1.09
CA PHE A 44 -0.56 -10.57 1.51
C PHE A 44 0.73 -9.75 1.72
N TRP A 45 1.80 -10.09 1.02
CA TRP A 45 3.09 -9.42 1.14
C TRP A 45 3.11 -8.01 0.56
N GLY A 46 2.17 -7.68 -0.33
CA GLY A 46 1.95 -6.33 -0.83
C GLY A 46 1.55 -5.33 0.28
N LEU A 47 0.94 -5.79 1.37
CA LEU A 47 0.62 -4.92 2.52
C LEU A 47 1.87 -4.32 3.17
N ARG A 48 3.02 -5.02 3.10
CA ARG A 48 4.29 -4.51 3.64
C ARG A 48 4.75 -3.23 2.92
N ALA A 49 4.29 -2.98 1.70
CA ALA A 49 4.56 -1.75 0.97
C ALA A 49 3.86 -0.52 1.58
N LEU A 50 2.74 -0.73 2.27
CA LEU A 50 1.93 0.34 2.87
C LEU A 50 2.29 0.61 4.34
N LYS A 51 3.24 -0.15 4.87
CA LYS A 51 3.74 -0.05 6.24
C LYS A 51 4.30 1.34 6.53
N LYS A 52 3.80 1.97 7.59
CA LYS A 52 4.33 3.26 8.07
C LYS A 52 5.47 3.02 9.06
N LYS A 53 6.58 3.78 8.94
CA LYS A 53 7.70 3.76 9.90
C LYS A 53 7.36 4.53 11.19
N VAL A 54 6.32 4.11 11.89
CA VAL A 54 5.93 4.64 13.20
C VAL A 54 6.18 3.61 14.29
N SER A 55 6.72 4.06 15.42
CA SER A 55 6.89 3.22 16.61
C SER A 55 5.51 2.83 17.14
N THR A 56 5.25 1.54 17.24
CA THR A 56 4.03 0.98 17.84
C THR A 56 4.24 0.62 19.31
N GLY A 57 3.17 0.65 20.11
CA GLY A 57 3.15 0.25 21.53
C GLY A 57 2.92 1.43 22.48
N LYS A 58 1.95 1.32 23.40
CA LYS A 58 1.66 2.37 24.40
C LYS A 58 2.46 2.22 25.69
N SER A 59 2.89 0.99 26.01
CA SER A 59 3.74 0.67 27.16
C SER A 59 5.22 0.53 26.76
N LEU A 60 6.14 0.64 27.73
CA LEU A 60 7.57 0.37 27.54
C LEU A 60 7.83 -0.98 26.87
N PHE A 61 7.09 -2.01 27.28
CA PHE A 61 7.18 -3.36 26.70
C PHE A 61 6.61 -3.42 25.27
N GLY A 62 5.49 -2.74 25.01
CA GLY A 62 4.91 -2.64 23.66
C GLY A 62 5.83 -1.94 22.66
N ARG A 63 6.58 -0.91 23.11
CA ARG A 63 7.59 -0.24 22.28
C ARG A 63 8.79 -1.14 21.99
N MET A 64 9.22 -1.94 22.97
CA MET A 64 10.32 -2.90 22.81
C MET A 64 9.96 -4.03 21.82
N LEU A 65 8.76 -4.60 21.95
CA LEU A 65 8.23 -5.57 20.99
C LEU A 65 8.07 -4.96 19.59
N GLY A 66 7.57 -3.71 19.52
CA GLY A 66 7.48 -2.97 18.26
C GLY A 66 8.83 -2.83 17.56
N LEU A 67 9.92 -2.57 18.30
CA LEU A 67 11.26 -2.48 17.74
C LEU A 67 11.80 -3.83 17.24
N MET A 68 11.54 -4.93 17.95
CA MET A 68 12.01 -6.27 17.54
C MET A 68 11.27 -6.84 16.34
N TYR A 69 9.94 -6.67 16.27
CA TYR A 69 9.11 -7.19 15.17
C TYR A 69 8.98 -6.22 13.99
N GLY A 70 9.70 -5.10 14.04
CA GLY A 70 9.79 -4.12 12.96
C GLY A 70 8.60 -3.15 12.86
N GLY A 71 7.72 -3.08 13.87
CA GLY A 71 6.53 -2.19 14.00
C GLY A 71 5.48 -2.37 12.88
N ASP A 72 4.21 -1.96 13.00
CA ASP A 72 3.30 -1.72 11.83
C ASP A 72 1.87 -1.21 12.20
N ILE A 73 1.11 -0.74 11.20
CA ILE A 73 -0.27 -0.18 11.10
C ILE A 73 -1.28 -0.45 12.25
N ASN A 74 -0.95 0.04 13.44
CA ASN A 74 -1.82 0.43 14.56
C ASN A 74 -2.82 -0.60 15.12
N ARG A 75 -2.34 -1.44 16.05
CA ARG A 75 -2.49 -1.27 17.52
C ARG A 75 -1.70 -2.40 18.18
N ALA A 76 -0.41 -2.19 18.44
CA ALA A 76 0.23 -2.92 19.52
C ALA A 76 -0.26 -2.25 20.82
N THR A 77 -1.06 -2.96 21.60
CA THR A 77 -1.33 -2.63 23.01
C THR A 77 -0.06 -2.13 23.71
#